data_AF-A0AAN8KJS8-F1
#
_entry.id   AF-A0AAN8KJS8-F1
#
_cell.length_a   1.000
_cell.length_b   1.000
_cell.length_c   1.000
_cell.angle_alpha   90.00
_cell.angle_beta   90.00
_cell.angle_gamma   90.00
#
_symmetry.space_group_name_H-M   'P 1'
#
loop_
_entity.id
_entity.type
_entity.pdbx_description
1 polymer ?
#
loop_
_entity_poly.entity_id
_entity_poly.type
_entity_poly.pdbx_seq_one_letter_code
_entity_poly.pdbx_strand_id
1 'polypeptide(L)'
;MMLDATKGDVQRKLLEKELESVGIRLNRSKPNIYFKPKKGGGLSYNSMVPLTMCSEKLVQLILHEYKIFNAEVLFREDSTPDDFIDVIVGNRVYMPCLYVYNKVDQISIEEVDRLAHEPHSVVISCGMKLNLDYLLERLWEYLALICLYTKKRGEVTDFSDAIIMRRGASVEPCG
;
A
#
# COMPACT_ATOMS: atom_id res chain seq x y z
N MET A 1 -0.82 8.82 7.18
CA MET A 1 -1.27 8.51 8.55
C MET A 1 -0.62 9.50 9.50
N MET A 2 -1.40 10.24 10.28
CA MET A 2 -0.87 11.19 11.27
C MET A 2 -0.57 10.46 12.58
N LEU A 3 0.61 10.68 13.13
CA LEU A 3 1.11 10.09 14.37
C LEU A 3 1.67 11.20 15.27
N ASP A 4 1.60 10.99 16.58
CA ASP A 4 2.27 11.85 17.56
C ASP A 4 3.68 11.35 17.81
N ALA A 5 4.71 12.19 17.66
CA ALA A 5 6.11 11.78 17.81
C ALA A 5 6.42 11.19 19.19
N THR A 6 5.70 11.59 20.24
CA THR A 6 5.94 11.09 21.61
C THR A 6 5.40 9.67 21.86
N LYS A 7 4.42 9.21 21.06
CA LYS A 7 3.74 7.91 21.20
C LYS A 7 3.59 7.18 19.87
N GLY A 8 4.42 7.53 18.90
CA GLY A 8 4.24 7.17 17.49
C GLY A 8 4.25 5.67 17.27
N ASP A 9 5.13 4.94 17.96
CA ASP A 9 5.29 3.49 17.77
C ASP A 9 4.06 2.69 18.17
N VAL A 10 3.42 3.08 19.27
CA VAL A 10 2.23 2.40 19.78
C VAL A 10 1.03 2.72 18.89
N GLN A 11 0.86 4.00 18.53
CA GLN A 11 -0.22 4.43 17.65
C GLN A 11 -0.12 3.78 16.26
N ARG A 12 1.09 3.73 15.71
CA ARG A 12 1.37 3.12 14.42
C ARG A 12 0.95 1.65 14.40
N LYS A 13 1.43 0.85 15.35
CA LYS A 13 1.10 -0.58 15.43
C LYS A 13 -0.41 -0.82 15.56
N LEU A 14 -1.09 -0.01 16.37
CA LEU A 14 -2.53 -0.14 16.56
C LEU A 14 -3.29 0.18 15.26
N LEU A 15 -2.98 1.31 14.63
CA LEU A 15 -3.63 1.75 13.39
C LEU A 15 -3.34 0.81 12.22
N GLU A 16 -2.10 0.31 12.10
CA GLU A 16 -1.73 -0.69 11.10
C GLU A 16 -2.58 -1.96 11.27
N LYS A 17 -2.74 -2.45 12.50
CA LYS A 17 -3.55 -3.63 12.79
C LYS A 17 -5.03 -3.43 12.45
N GLU A 18 -5.61 -2.28 12.79
CA GLU A 18 -7.00 -1.97 12.46
C GLU A 18 -7.21 -1.91 10.93
N LEU A 19 -6.28 -1.27 10.22
CA LEU A 19 -6.31 -1.18 8.76
C LEU A 19 -6.12 -2.55 8.09
N GLU A 20 -5.23 -3.38 8.64
CA GLU A 20 -5.04 -4.74 8.15
C GLU A 20 -6.27 -5.62 8.38
N SER A 21 -6.99 -5.43 9.49
CA SER A 21 -8.23 -6.14 9.80
C SER A 21 -9.35 -5.83 8.81
N VAL A 22 -9.45 -4.57 8.35
CA VAL A 22 -10.41 -4.18 7.31
C VAL A 22 -9.96 -4.53 5.89
N GLY A 23 -8.80 -5.16 5.72
CA GLY A 23 -8.30 -5.62 4.43
C GLY A 23 -7.52 -4.56 3.63
N ILE A 24 -7.02 -3.52 4.29
CA ILE A 24 -6.11 -2.55 3.69
C ILE A 24 -4.67 -3.00 3.95
N ARG A 25 -3.84 -2.98 2.92
CA ARG A 25 -2.40 -3.27 3.00
C ARG A 25 -1.62 -2.01 2.66
N LEU A 26 -0.92 -1.46 3.65
CA LEU A 26 -0.15 -0.23 3.52
C LEU A 26 1.25 -0.51 2.98
N ASN A 27 1.71 0.28 2.00
CA ASN A 27 3.08 0.22 1.45
C ASN A 27 3.53 -1.16 0.94
N ARG A 28 2.58 -2.04 0.59
CA ARG A 28 2.85 -3.36 0.00
C ARG A 28 2.32 -3.43 -1.42
N SER A 29 3.03 -4.13 -2.29
CA SER A 29 2.54 -4.51 -3.60
C SER A 29 1.66 -5.76 -3.50
N LYS A 30 0.75 -5.92 -4.47
CA LYS A 30 -0.05 -7.14 -4.57
C LYS A 30 0.87 -8.35 -4.80
N PRO A 31 0.72 -9.44 -4.02
CA PRO A 31 1.52 -10.65 -4.20
C PRO A 31 1.34 -11.26 -5.59
N ASN A 32 2.43 -11.73 -6.19
CA ASN A 32 2.46 -12.36 -7.50
C ASN A 32 2.17 -13.87 -7.41
N ILE A 33 0.97 -14.18 -6.93
CA ILE A 33 0.46 -15.55 -6.84
C ILE A 33 -0.64 -15.71 -7.88
N TYR A 34 -0.47 -16.68 -8.77
CA TYR A 34 -1.53 -17.05 -9.70
C TYR A 34 -2.42 -18.09 -9.06
N PHE A 35 -3.68 -17.73 -8.85
CA PHE A 35 -4.70 -18.58 -8.25
C PHE A 35 -5.88 -18.72 -9.21
N LYS A 36 -6.25 -19.97 -9.54
CA LYS A 36 -7.41 -20.26 -10.40
C LYS A 36 -8.20 -21.46 -9.87
N PRO A 37 -9.45 -21.28 -9.41
CA PRO A 37 -10.30 -22.40 -9.03
C PRO A 37 -10.68 -23.24 -10.27
N LYS A 38 -10.67 -24.57 -10.11
CA LYS A 38 -11.01 -25.55 -11.15
C LYS A 38 -12.30 -26.27 -10.78
N LYS A 39 -12.98 -26.85 -11.78
CA LYS A 39 -14.18 -27.66 -11.56
C LYS A 39 -13.87 -29.11 -11.10
N GLY A 40 -12.62 -29.55 -11.26
CA GLY A 40 -12.15 -30.88 -10.91
C GLY A 40 -10.64 -31.02 -11.14
N GLY A 41 -10.07 -32.16 -10.76
CA GLY A 41 -8.64 -32.47 -10.96
C GLY A 41 -7.73 -32.25 -9.74
N GLY A 42 -8.31 -31.96 -8.56
CA GLY A 42 -7.56 -31.77 -7.31
C GLY A 42 -6.85 -30.42 -7.21
N LEU A 43 -5.92 -30.34 -6.25
CA LEU A 43 -5.03 -29.20 -6.05
C LEU A 43 -3.78 -29.38 -6.89
N SER A 44 -3.50 -28.42 -7.78
CA SER A 44 -2.23 -28.33 -8.50
C SER A 44 -1.42 -27.20 -7.88
N TYR A 45 -0.33 -27.56 -7.20
CA TYR A 45 0.60 -26.65 -6.55
C TYR A 45 1.91 -26.61 -7.33
N ASN A 46 2.31 -25.42 -7.75
CA ASN A 46 3.59 -25.17 -8.41
C ASN A 46 4.27 -23.95 -7.77
N SER A 47 5.60 -23.95 -7.71
CA SER A 47 6.38 -22.79 -7.29
C SER A 47 7.56 -22.56 -8.22
N MET A 48 7.78 -21.31 -8.63
CA MET A 48 8.98 -20.90 -9.38
C MET A 48 10.15 -20.55 -8.44
N VAL A 49 9.89 -20.39 -7.14
CA VAL A 49 10.85 -19.92 -6.14
C VAL A 49 10.81 -20.88 -4.95
N PRO A 50 11.93 -21.20 -4.28
CA PRO A 50 11.87 -21.94 -3.02
C PRO A 50 11.06 -21.13 -2.00
N LEU A 51 9.95 -21.71 -1.55
CA LEU A 51 9.06 -21.08 -0.56
C LEU A 51 9.54 -21.46 0.84
N THR A 52 9.73 -20.43 1.66
CA THR A 52 10.23 -20.63 3.03
C THR A 52 9.08 -20.89 4.01
N MET A 53 7.95 -20.21 3.79
CA MET A 53 6.82 -20.16 4.73
C MET A 53 5.55 -20.86 4.21
N CYS A 54 5.43 -21.07 2.90
CA CYS A 54 4.28 -21.74 2.29
C CYS A 54 4.63 -23.17 1.87
N SER A 55 4.12 -24.16 2.61
CA SER A 55 4.16 -25.56 2.20
C SER A 55 2.88 -25.96 1.47
N GLU A 56 2.95 -26.95 0.59
CA GLU A 56 1.79 -27.49 -0.12
C GLU A 56 0.66 -27.91 0.83
N LYS A 57 1.00 -28.54 1.96
CA LYS A 57 0.04 -28.93 3.00
C LYS A 57 -0.70 -27.73 3.60
N LEU A 58 0.00 -26.63 3.84
CA LEU A 58 -0.60 -25.41 4.39
C LEU A 58 -1.54 -24.76 3.38
N VAL A 59 -1.13 -24.69 2.12
CA VAL A 59 -1.97 -24.18 1.01
C VAL A 59 -3.24 -25.02 0.89
N GLN A 60 -3.12 -26.36 0.98
CA GLN A 60 -4.27 -27.26 0.95
C GLN A 60 -5.23 -27.01 2.13
N LEU A 61 -4.70 -26.84 3.35
CA LEU A 61 -5.51 -26.55 4.54
C LEU A 61 -6.29 -25.24 4.39
N ILE A 62 -5.61 -24.18 3.96
CA ILE A 62 -6.24 -22.87 3.73
C ILE A 62 -7.36 -23.00 2.70
N LEU A 63 -7.10 -23.63 1.55
CA LEU A 63 -8.11 -23.79 0.50
C LEU A 63 -9.32 -24.62 0.97
N HIS A 64 -9.10 -25.66 1.77
CA HIS A 64 -10.17 -26.45 2.38
C HIS A 64 -11.05 -25.61 3.32
N GLU A 65 -10.47 -24.70 4.09
CA GLU A 65 -11.21 -23.78 4.97
C GLU A 65 -12.13 -22.85 4.17
N TYR A 66 -11.67 -22.41 3.00
CA TYR A 66 -12.48 -21.64 2.04
C TYR A 66 -13.42 -22.52 1.17
N LYS A 67 -13.55 -23.82 1.47
CA LYS A 67 -14.37 -24.80 0.71
C LYS A 67 -13.96 -24.96 -0.76
N ILE A 68 -12.67 -24.75 -1.06
CA ILE A 68 -12.09 -24.88 -2.40
C ILE A 68 -11.28 -26.18 -2.45
N PHE A 69 -11.81 -27.20 -3.13
CA PHE A 69 -11.15 -28.52 -3.23
C PHE A 69 -10.32 -28.69 -4.50
N ASN A 70 -10.60 -27.89 -5.53
CA ASN A 70 -9.95 -27.98 -6.83
C ASN A 70 -9.45 -26.60 -7.25
N ALA A 71 -8.14 -26.41 -7.31
CA ALA A 71 -7.53 -25.16 -7.70
C ALA A 71 -6.14 -25.37 -8.29
N GLU A 72 -5.70 -24.40 -9.07
CA GLU A 72 -4.32 -24.26 -9.52
C GLU A 72 -3.70 -23.06 -8.83
N VAL A 73 -2.60 -23.29 -8.13
CA VAL A 73 -1.84 -22.27 -7.41
C VAL A 73 -0.41 -22.30 -7.91
N LEU A 74 0.06 -21.15 -8.37
CA LEU A 74 1.44 -20.94 -8.81
C LEU A 74 2.03 -19.76 -8.07
N PHE A 75 3.05 -20.02 -7.26
CA PHE A 75 3.84 -18.99 -6.59
C PHE A 75 4.98 -18.54 -7.48
N ARG A 76 5.08 -17.22 -7.73
CA ARG A 76 6.18 -16.62 -8.52
C ARG A 76 7.17 -15.84 -7.65
N GLU A 77 6.91 -15.73 -6.36
CA GLU A 77 7.76 -15.08 -5.36
C GLU A 77 7.60 -15.79 -4.00
N ASP A 78 8.52 -15.52 -3.06
CA ASP A 78 8.40 -16.06 -1.69
C ASP A 78 7.31 -15.28 -0.93
N SER A 79 6.10 -15.83 -0.92
CA SER A 79 4.92 -15.23 -0.27
C SER A 79 4.59 -15.92 1.05
N THR A 80 4.01 -15.17 1.98
CA THR A 80 3.53 -15.70 3.26
C THR A 80 2.13 -16.34 3.13
N PRO A 81 1.70 -17.14 4.11
CA PRO A 81 0.33 -17.69 4.12
C PRO A 81 -0.74 -16.60 4.12
N ASP A 82 -0.48 -15.47 4.79
CA ASP A 82 -1.38 -14.31 4.82
C ASP A 82 -1.51 -13.65 3.43
N ASP A 83 -0.41 -13.56 2.69
CA ASP A 83 -0.42 -13.06 1.31
C ASP A 83 -1.25 -13.96 0.39
N PHE A 84 -1.20 -15.28 0.62
CA PHE A 84 -2.02 -16.23 -0.13
C PHE A 84 -3.51 -16.07 0.20
N ILE A 85 -3.85 -15.89 1.48
CA ILE A 85 -5.22 -15.59 1.92
C ILE A 85 -5.72 -14.30 1.27
N ASP A 86 -4.88 -13.27 1.19
CA ASP A 86 -5.23 -12.00 0.54
C ASP A 86 -5.57 -12.17 -0.95
N VAL A 87 -4.84 -13.06 -1.65
CA VAL A 87 -5.12 -13.38 -3.06
C VAL A 87 -6.42 -14.19 -3.22
N ILE A 88 -6.74 -15.09 -2.29
CA ILE A 88 -8.01 -15.85 -2.29
C ILE A 88 -9.21 -14.91 -2.07
N VAL A 89 -9.11 -14.00 -1.08
CA VAL A 89 -10.20 -13.08 -0.74
C VAL A 89 -10.43 -12.05 -1.85
N GLY A 90 -9.36 -11.58 -2.49
CA GLY A 90 -9.42 -10.70 -3.68
C GLY A 90 -9.96 -9.28 -3.43
N ASN A 91 -10.58 -9.02 -2.28
CA ASN A 91 -11.14 -7.72 -1.88
C ASN A 91 -10.16 -6.91 -0.99
N ARG A 92 -8.86 -6.97 -1.30
CA ARG A 92 -7.81 -6.26 -0.57
C ARG A 92 -7.37 -5.03 -1.32
N VAL A 93 -7.21 -3.92 -0.59
CA VAL A 93 -6.76 -2.65 -1.15
C VAL A 93 -5.30 -2.44 -0.78
N TYR A 94 -4.44 -2.40 -1.79
CA TYR A 94 -3.02 -2.10 -1.64
C TYR A 94 -2.82 -0.62 -1.93
N MET A 95 -2.40 0.14 -0.93
CA MET A 95 -2.22 1.60 -1.07
C MET A 95 -0.92 2.08 -0.42
N PRO A 96 -0.22 3.04 -1.04
CA PRO A 96 0.89 3.71 -0.39
C PRO A 96 0.38 4.53 0.81
N CYS A 97 1.18 4.58 1.87
CA CYS A 97 0.89 5.31 3.10
C CYS A 97 2.13 6.06 3.57
N LEU A 98 2.00 7.37 3.74
CA LEU A 98 3.01 8.21 4.34
C LEU A 98 2.74 8.35 5.84
N TYR A 99 3.70 8.01 6.70
CA TYR A 99 3.62 8.21 8.14
C TYR A 99 4.12 9.61 8.49
N VAL A 100 3.27 10.42 9.13
CA VAL A 100 3.56 11.82 9.44
C VAL A 100 3.61 11.98 10.95
N TYR A 101 4.81 12.17 11.49
CA TYR A 101 5.08 12.34 12.92
C TYR A 101 5.05 13.83 13.28
N ASN A 102 4.01 14.24 14.00
CA ASN A 102 3.83 15.62 14.44
C ASN A 102 4.38 15.83 15.87
N LYS A 103 4.61 17.09 16.24
CA LYS A 103 5.16 17.54 17.55
C LYS A 103 6.62 17.18 17.79
N VAL A 104 7.45 17.30 16.75
CA VAL A 104 8.89 17.07 16.91
C VAL A 104 9.60 18.00 17.90
N ASP A 105 8.95 19.11 18.27
CA ASP A 105 9.39 20.01 19.34
C ASP A 105 9.42 19.35 20.74
N GLN A 106 8.76 18.20 20.91
CA GLN A 106 8.66 17.50 22.20
C GLN A 106 9.66 16.34 22.36
N ILE A 107 10.45 16.04 21.33
CA ILE A 107 11.42 14.92 21.32
C ILE A 107 12.85 15.44 21.10
N SER A 108 13.86 14.62 21.42
CA SER A 108 15.26 15.01 21.20
C SER A 108 15.59 14.99 19.70
N ILE A 109 16.64 15.72 19.31
CA ILE A 109 17.12 15.74 17.93
C ILE A 109 17.53 14.34 17.45
N GLU A 110 18.03 13.47 18.33
CA GLU A 110 18.38 12.09 17.96
C GLU A 110 17.14 11.27 17.61
N GLU A 111 16.03 11.45 18.35
CA GLU A 111 14.77 10.77 18.03
C GLU A 111 14.15 11.30 16.74
N VAL A 112 14.27 12.61 16.47
CA VAL A 112 13.84 13.20 15.20
C VAL A 112 14.61 12.58 14.04
N ASP A 113 15.94 12.49 14.17
CA ASP A 113 16.80 11.90 13.15
C ASP A 113 16.47 10.42 12.92
N ARG A 114 16.25 9.65 14.00
CA ARG A 114 15.79 8.25 13.92
C ARG A 114 14.49 8.13 13.13
N LEU A 115 13.48 8.94 13.47
CA LEU A 115 12.18 8.91 12.81
C LEU A 115 12.28 9.36 11.36
N ALA A 116 13.12 10.34 11.04
CA ALA A 116 13.30 10.83 9.67
C ALA A 116 13.97 9.81 8.74
N HIS A 117 14.77 8.89 9.28
CA HIS A 117 15.41 7.82 8.51
C HIS A 117 14.52 6.58 8.30
N GLU A 118 13.35 6.52 8.94
CA GLU A 118 12.42 5.42 8.73
C GLU A 118 11.82 5.42 7.31
N PRO A 119 11.48 4.24 6.76
CA PRO A 119 10.85 4.18 5.45
C PRO A 119 9.44 4.77 5.49
N HIS A 120 9.11 5.59 4.49
CA HIS A 120 7.82 6.26 4.36
C HIS A 120 7.44 7.17 5.54
N SER A 121 8.40 7.73 6.27
CA SER A 121 8.15 8.67 7.36
C SER A 121 8.45 10.13 6.98
N VAL A 122 7.73 11.05 7.60
CA VAL A 122 7.97 12.49 7.56
C VAL A 122 7.76 13.05 8.95
N VAL A 123 8.72 13.84 9.43
CA VAL A 123 8.65 14.54 10.71
C VAL A 123 8.19 15.97 10.50
N ILE A 124 7.24 16.47 11.29
CA ILE A 124 6.73 17.84 11.21
C ILE A 124 6.51 18.45 12.60
N SER A 125 6.52 19.77 12.69
CA SER A 125 5.93 20.48 13.83
C SER A 125 4.93 21.51 13.32
N CYS A 126 3.63 21.23 13.50
CA CYS A 126 2.59 22.21 13.16
C CYS A 126 2.66 23.47 14.03
N GLY A 127 3.09 23.34 15.29
CA GLY A 127 3.18 24.45 16.23
C GLY A 127 4.26 25.46 15.83
N MET A 128 5.42 24.97 15.38
CA MET A 128 6.53 25.80 14.90
C MET A 128 6.54 26.00 13.38
N LYS A 129 5.57 25.43 12.66
CA LYS A 129 5.50 25.38 11.18
C LYS A 129 6.79 24.84 10.54
N LEU A 130 7.40 23.84 11.17
CA LEU A 130 8.62 23.20 10.66
C LEU A 130 8.28 22.04 9.73
N ASN A 131 9.02 21.95 8.62
CA ASN A 131 9.03 20.85 7.66
C ASN A 131 7.68 20.60 6.93
N LEU A 132 6.81 21.61 6.89
CA LEU A 132 5.53 21.54 6.19
C LEU A 132 5.70 21.51 4.66
N ASP A 133 6.70 22.22 4.13
CA ASP A 133 7.00 22.24 2.70
C ASP A 133 7.44 20.86 2.21
N TYR A 134 8.33 20.20 2.95
CA TYR A 134 8.78 18.84 2.66
C TYR A 134 7.64 17.82 2.77
N LEU A 135 6.73 17.99 3.73
CA LEU A 135 5.52 17.16 3.81
C LEU A 135 4.69 17.29 2.53
N LEU A 136 4.52 18.52 2.03
CA LEU A 136 3.77 18.78 0.79
C LEU A 136 4.44 18.08 -0.38
N GLU A 137 5.74 18.25 -0.57
CA GLU A 137 6.53 17.58 -1.63
C GLU A 137 6.37 16.05 -1.57
N ARG A 138 6.56 15.45 -0.39
CA ARG A 138 6.38 14.00 -0.20
C ARG A 138 4.97 13.53 -0.47
N LEU A 139 3.97 14.32 -0.11
CA LEU A 139 2.57 14.00 -0.37
C LEU A 139 2.27 14.01 -1.88
N TRP A 140 2.85 14.95 -2.64
CA TRP A 140 2.78 14.97 -4.09
C TRP A 140 3.42 13.73 -4.73
N GLU A 141 4.60 13.33 -4.24
CA GLU A 141 5.28 12.09 -4.68
C GLU A 141 4.42 10.85 -4.42
N TYR A 142 3.88 10.70 -3.21
CA TYR A 142 3.15 9.50 -2.78
C TYR A 142 1.77 9.37 -3.41
N LEU A 143 1.06 10.49 -3.59
CA LEU A 143 -0.23 10.47 -4.28
C LEU A 143 -0.08 10.30 -5.79
N ALA A 144 1.16 10.33 -6.31
CA ALA A 144 1.49 10.24 -7.73
C ALA A 144 0.57 11.13 -8.58
N LEU A 145 0.27 12.33 -8.09
CA LEU A 145 -0.67 13.23 -8.73
C LEU A 145 -0.01 13.81 -9.98
N ILE A 146 -0.76 13.82 -11.07
CA ILE A 146 -0.41 14.44 -12.34
C ILE A 146 -1.31 15.66 -12.48
N CYS A 147 -0.71 16.83 -12.64
CA CYS A 147 -1.41 18.03 -13.06
C CYS A 147 -1.54 18.02 -14.58
N LEU A 148 -2.76 17.87 -15.08
CA LEU A 148 -3.10 17.99 -16.50
C LEU A 148 -3.59 19.39 -16.78
N TYR A 149 -2.91 20.09 -17.69
CA TYR A 149 -3.34 21.38 -18.19
C TYR A 149 -4.08 21.17 -19.51
N THR A 150 -5.35 21.58 -19.56
CA THR A 150 -6.14 21.47 -20.79
C THR A 150 -5.77 22.61 -21.74
N LYS A 151 -5.54 22.28 -23.01
CA LYS A 151 -5.29 23.26 -24.06
C LYS A 151 -6.43 23.22 -25.07
N LYS A 152 -7.15 24.34 -25.22
CA LYS A 152 -8.09 24.51 -26.33
C LYS A 152 -7.33 24.75 -27.62
N ARG A 153 -7.82 24.18 -28.72
CA ARG A 153 -7.19 24.28 -30.04
C ARG A 153 -7.23 25.74 -30.50
N GLY A 154 -6.07 26.41 -30.48
CA GLY A 154 -5.92 27.81 -30.91
C GLY A 154 -5.63 28.82 -29.79
N GLU A 155 -5.75 28.42 -28.52
CA GLU A 155 -5.43 29.27 -27.36
C GLU A 155 -4.09 28.88 -26.73
N VAL A 156 -3.51 29.83 -25.99
CA VAL A 156 -2.33 29.59 -25.16
C VAL A 156 -2.75 28.68 -24.00
N THR A 157 -1.88 27.74 -23.62
CA THR A 157 -2.18 26.82 -22.51
C THR A 157 -2.44 27.63 -21.24
N ASP A 158 -3.60 27.41 -20.62
CA ASP A 158 -3.92 27.99 -19.32
C ASP A 158 -3.24 27.16 -18.23
N PHE A 159 -2.40 27.82 -17.43
CA PHE A 159 -1.70 27.21 -16.30
C PHE A 159 -2.42 27.48 -14.97
N SER A 160 -3.54 28.20 -14.97
CA SER A 160 -4.28 28.55 -13.76
C SER A 160 -5.22 27.43 -13.28
N ASP A 161 -5.77 26.63 -14.21
CA ASP A 161 -6.76 25.59 -13.91
C ASP A 161 -6.22 24.19 -14.26
N ALA A 162 -5.47 23.62 -13.32
CA ALA A 162 -4.89 22.28 -13.44
C ALA A 162 -5.87 21.21 -12.98
N ILE A 163 -6.15 20.21 -13.82
CA ILE A 163 -6.89 19.02 -13.40
C ILE A 163 -5.91 18.06 -12.72
N ILE A 164 -6.13 17.81 -11.43
CA ILE A 164 -5.29 16.91 -10.64
C ILE A 164 -5.85 15.48 -10.77
N MET A 165 -5.08 14.58 -11.38
CA MET A 165 -5.43 13.16 -11.51
C MET A 165 -4.38 12.27 -10.86
N ARG A 166 -4.75 11.04 -10.45
CA ARG A 166 -3.76 10.04 -10.01
C ARG A 166 -3.11 9.36 -11.22
N ARG A 167 -1.81 9.06 -11.13
CA ARG A 167 -1.08 8.29 -12.14
C ARG A 167 -1.74 6.93 -12.37
N GLY A 168 -2.24 6.70 -13.59
CA GLY A 168 -2.98 5.49 -13.98
C GLY A 168 -4.48 5.70 -14.21
N ALA A 169 -5.02 6.90 -13.98
CA ALA A 169 -6.36 7.25 -14.42
C ALA A 169 -6.44 7.22 -15.96
N SER A 170 -7.31 6.37 -16.50
CA SER A 170 -7.70 6.40 -17.91
C SER A 170 -8.70 7.53 -18.14
N VAL A 171 -8.58 8.22 -19.27
CA VAL A 171 -9.62 9.15 -19.71
C VAL A 171 -10.84 8.32 -20.12
N GLU A 172 -11.81 8.14 -19.23
CA GLU A 172 -13.13 7.67 -19.67
C GLU A 172 -13.74 8.79 -20.53
N PRO A 173 -14.22 8.49 -21.75
CA PRO A 173 -15.00 9.44 -22.50
C PRO A 173 -16.33 9.61 -21.76
N CYS A 174 -16.50 10.74 -21.09
CA CYS A 174 -17.82 11.19 -20.66
C CYS A 174 -18.70 11.27 -21.92
N GLY A 175 -19.61 10.31 -22.07
CA GLY A 175 -20.69 10.34 -23.05
C GLY A 175 -21.86 11.17 -22.56
#